data_AF-A0A0M7BED2-F1
#
_entry.id   AF-A0A0M7BED2-F1
#
_cell.length_a   1.000
_cell.length_b   1.000
_cell.length_c   1.000
_cell.angle_alpha   90.00
_cell.angle_beta   90.00
_cell.angle_gamma   90.00
#
_symmetry.space_group_name_H-M   'P 1'
#
loop_
_entity.id
_entity.type
_entity.pdbx_description
1 polymer ?
#
loop_
_entity_poly.entity_id
_entity_poly.type
_entity_poly.pdbx_seq_one_letter_code
_entity_poly.pdbx_strand_id
1 'polypeptide(L)'
;MPAKESVDQIRTSEATKWDAVKTITGAALDFHITFLGCAKGQKHDEAIDATARARLLRILRAVSWVESAHGTAGANQPKRDPMQSGNPKDAWWKELTGQSGQGSRIVRGPSLTNLWANEVAAAAAAFNGFDANAAMGKLGDEKKGHDDSKFTPAHSYYWGVVYLIHRINTKAGDKTYQCGDLSRARLIDGAVEYNGGGVKDYRERIETALALIGDLSERAVDTPKDGSHQRRLDAVLLAEEMGKLKLRNVDLRAVKAEFDRDGNVIALSVEF
;
A
#
# COMPACT_ATOMS: atom_id res chain seq x y z
N MET A 1 26.00 20.87 -6.86
CA MET A 1 24.62 20.34 -6.87
C MET A 1 24.74 18.83 -6.92
N PRO A 2 24.15 18.07 -5.98
CA PRO A 2 24.15 16.60 -6.10
C PRO A 2 23.45 16.20 -7.40
N ALA A 3 24.00 15.20 -8.09
CA ALA A 3 23.40 14.67 -9.31
C ALA A 3 21.99 14.16 -8.99
N LYS A 4 21.01 14.47 -9.85
CA LYS A 4 19.66 13.90 -9.75
C LYS A 4 19.75 12.39 -9.97
N GLU A 5 19.09 11.61 -9.12
CA GLU A 5 18.99 10.16 -9.32
C GLU A 5 18.15 9.87 -10.57
N SER A 6 18.60 8.92 -11.38
CA SER A 6 17.81 8.39 -12.51
C SER A 6 16.68 7.47 -12.01
N VAL A 7 15.64 7.28 -12.84
CA VAL A 7 14.53 6.35 -12.54
C VAL A 7 15.02 4.93 -12.21
N ASP A 8 16.07 4.45 -12.89
CA ASP A 8 16.65 3.13 -12.61
C ASP A 8 17.38 3.08 -11.25
N GLN A 9 18.00 4.18 -10.82
CA GLN A 9 18.57 4.29 -9.48
C GLN A 9 17.48 4.29 -8.41
N ILE A 10 16.37 5.00 -8.64
CA ILE A 10 15.21 5.00 -7.73
C ILE A 10 14.59 3.61 -7.66
N ARG A 11 14.41 2.92 -8.79
CA ARG A 11 13.87 1.55 -8.84
C ARG A 11 14.77 0.57 -8.08
N THR A 12 16.09 0.67 -8.26
CA THR A 12 17.06 -0.18 -7.55
C THR A 12 17.07 0.10 -6.05
N SER A 13 16.99 1.38 -5.67
CA SER A 13 16.89 1.82 -4.27
C SER A 13 15.62 1.30 -3.62
N GLU A 14 14.47 1.45 -4.27
CA GLU A 14 13.18 0.93 -3.82
C GLU A 14 13.24 -0.59 -3.65
N ALA A 15 13.72 -1.34 -4.65
CA ALA A 15 13.79 -2.80 -4.59
C ALA A 15 14.68 -3.28 -3.43
N THR A 16 15.81 -2.61 -3.20
CA THR A 16 16.71 -2.92 -2.06
C THR A 16 16.02 -2.69 -0.72
N LYS A 17 15.25 -1.60 -0.60
CA LYS A 17 14.50 -1.27 0.63
C LYS A 17 13.34 -2.23 0.84
N TRP A 18 12.63 -2.59 -0.23
CA TRP A 18 11.57 -3.59 -0.19
C TRP A 18 12.11 -4.96 0.22
N ASP A 19 13.29 -5.34 -0.25
CA ASP A 19 13.91 -6.63 0.08
C ASP A 19 14.14 -6.84 1.58
N ALA A 20 14.34 -5.76 2.34
CA ALA A 20 14.47 -5.82 3.80
C ALA A 20 13.16 -6.15 4.52
N VAL A 21 12.01 -5.91 3.89
CA VAL A 21 10.68 -6.02 4.50
C VAL A 21 9.74 -7.02 3.81
N LYS A 22 10.05 -7.45 2.58
CA LYS A 22 9.19 -8.33 1.77
C LYS A 22 8.78 -9.62 2.49
N THR A 23 9.67 -10.19 3.31
CA THR A 23 9.39 -11.43 4.05
C THR A 23 8.33 -11.20 5.11
N ILE A 24 8.44 -10.13 5.89
CA ILE A 24 7.47 -9.84 6.95
C ILE A 24 6.14 -9.38 6.38
N THR A 25 6.14 -8.62 5.29
CA THR A 25 4.90 -8.23 4.60
C THR A 25 4.20 -9.45 3.98
N GLY A 26 4.95 -10.36 3.36
CA GLY A 26 4.42 -11.61 2.82
C GLY A 26 3.81 -12.50 3.89
N ALA A 27 4.51 -12.69 5.02
CA ALA A 27 4.01 -13.48 6.14
C ALA A 27 2.74 -12.86 6.76
N ALA A 28 2.71 -11.53 6.94
CA ALA A 28 1.53 -10.82 7.42
C ALA A 28 0.33 -10.99 6.46
N LEU A 29 0.55 -10.88 5.15
CA LEU A 29 -0.49 -11.09 4.14
C LEU A 29 -1.03 -12.53 4.20
N ASP A 30 -0.16 -13.53 4.21
CA ASP A 30 -0.57 -14.94 4.23
C ASP A 30 -1.34 -15.31 5.50
N PHE A 31 -0.86 -14.78 6.64
CA PHE A 31 -1.57 -14.90 7.90
C PHE A 31 -2.97 -14.31 7.79
N HIS A 32 -3.12 -13.07 7.31
CA HIS A 32 -4.43 -12.41 7.26
C HIS A 32 -5.38 -12.99 6.22
N ILE A 33 -4.88 -13.50 5.09
CA ILE A 33 -5.69 -14.29 4.14
C ILE A 33 -6.33 -15.47 4.87
N THR A 34 -5.55 -16.20 5.67
CA THR A 34 -6.03 -17.38 6.40
C THR A 34 -6.91 -16.99 7.59
N PHE A 35 -6.44 -16.05 8.41
CA PHE A 35 -7.11 -15.58 9.61
C PHE A 35 -8.47 -14.98 9.26
N LEU A 36 -8.58 -14.15 8.24
CA LEU A 36 -9.85 -13.55 7.84
C LEU A 36 -10.72 -14.52 7.04
N GLY A 37 -10.16 -15.59 6.46
CA GLY A 37 -10.84 -16.49 5.54
C GLY A 37 -11.12 -15.82 4.20
N CYS A 38 -10.12 -15.12 3.66
CA CYS A 38 -10.28 -14.28 2.47
C CYS A 38 -10.65 -15.09 1.22
N ALA A 39 -11.56 -14.52 0.42
CA ALA A 39 -11.99 -15.03 -0.87
C ALA A 39 -12.10 -13.89 -1.90
N LYS A 40 -12.05 -14.22 -3.18
CA LYS A 40 -12.17 -13.30 -4.32
C LYS A 40 -13.35 -13.67 -5.22
N GLY A 41 -13.50 -12.90 -6.30
CA GLY A 41 -14.51 -13.12 -7.32
C GLY A 41 -15.85 -12.48 -6.97
N GLN A 42 -16.76 -12.44 -7.94
CA GLN A 42 -18.06 -11.78 -7.79
C GLN A 42 -18.99 -12.51 -6.79
N LYS A 43 -18.80 -13.82 -6.62
CA LYS A 43 -19.56 -14.65 -5.68
C LYS A 43 -18.85 -14.81 -4.33
N HIS A 44 -17.61 -14.33 -4.22
CA HIS A 44 -16.78 -14.39 -3.02
C HIS A 44 -16.59 -15.80 -2.45
N ASP A 45 -16.51 -16.79 -3.33
CA ASP A 45 -16.31 -18.21 -3.05
C ASP A 45 -14.98 -18.74 -3.62
N GLU A 46 -14.26 -17.93 -4.39
CA GLU A 46 -12.97 -18.30 -4.95
C GLU A 46 -11.83 -18.05 -3.95
N ALA A 47 -10.94 -19.02 -3.77
CA ALA A 47 -9.75 -18.84 -2.94
C ALA A 47 -8.82 -17.75 -3.52
N ILE A 48 -8.04 -17.11 -2.64
CA ILE A 48 -6.96 -16.21 -3.05
C ILE A 48 -5.85 -17.04 -3.71
N ASP A 49 -5.84 -17.06 -5.05
CA ASP A 49 -4.79 -17.72 -5.84
C ASP A 49 -3.47 -16.92 -5.87
N ALA A 50 -2.45 -17.49 -6.52
CA ALA A 50 -1.12 -16.87 -6.60
C ALA A 50 -1.14 -15.49 -7.28
N THR A 51 -2.01 -15.29 -8.28
CA THR A 51 -2.14 -14.02 -8.98
C THR A 51 -2.78 -12.96 -8.08
N ALA A 52 -3.88 -13.30 -7.42
CA ALA A 52 -4.56 -12.46 -6.45
C ALA A 52 -3.65 -12.06 -5.29
N ARG A 53 -2.92 -13.04 -4.73
CA ARG A 53 -1.90 -12.81 -3.70
C ARG A 53 -0.81 -11.85 -4.18
N ALA A 54 -0.30 -12.04 -5.39
CA ALA A 54 0.73 -11.15 -5.95
C ALA A 54 0.23 -9.70 -6.11
N ARG A 55 -1.04 -9.51 -6.48
CA ARG A 55 -1.67 -8.19 -6.57
C ARG A 55 -1.81 -7.52 -5.20
N LEU A 56 -2.26 -8.27 -4.20
CA LEU A 56 -2.34 -7.80 -2.81
C LEU A 56 -0.96 -7.41 -2.27
N LEU A 57 0.06 -8.23 -2.52
CA LEU A 57 1.43 -7.91 -2.12
C LEU A 57 1.96 -6.67 -2.84
N ARG A 58 1.60 -6.48 -4.11
CA ARG A 58 2.03 -5.32 -4.90
C ARG A 58 1.41 -4.02 -4.39
N ILE A 59 0.13 -4.01 -4.03
CA ILE A 59 -0.47 -2.81 -3.43
C ILE A 59 0.11 -2.52 -2.04
N LEU A 60 0.41 -3.54 -1.23
CA LEU A 60 1.10 -3.37 0.06
C LEU A 60 2.48 -2.74 -0.11
N ARG A 61 3.25 -3.20 -1.12
CA ARG A 61 4.52 -2.60 -1.50
C ARG A 61 4.34 -1.13 -1.90
N ALA A 62 3.38 -0.83 -2.77
CA ALA A 62 3.11 0.56 -3.18
C ALA A 62 2.76 1.47 -1.98
N VAL A 63 1.87 1.02 -1.09
CA VAL A 63 1.51 1.75 0.14
C VAL A 63 2.76 1.99 0.99
N SER A 64 3.51 0.94 1.32
CA SER A 64 4.71 1.06 2.14
C SER A 64 5.78 1.99 1.52
N TRP A 65 5.88 2.03 0.19
CA TRP A 65 6.76 2.97 -0.51
C TRP A 65 6.28 4.41 -0.36
N VAL A 66 5.00 4.68 -0.65
CA VAL A 66 4.42 6.04 -0.57
C VAL A 66 4.46 6.59 0.85
N GLU A 67 4.21 5.74 1.84
CA GLU A 67 4.13 6.14 3.25
C GLU A 67 5.49 6.47 3.87
N SER A 68 6.52 5.71 3.51
CA SER A 68 7.76 5.72 4.30
C SER A 68 9.01 5.31 3.54
N ALA A 69 8.92 5.10 2.22
CA ALA A 69 9.95 4.43 1.43
C ALA A 69 10.41 3.12 2.12
N HIS A 70 9.46 2.29 2.55
CA HIS A 70 9.70 1.06 3.33
C HIS A 70 10.43 1.29 4.65
N GLY A 71 10.14 2.42 5.31
CA GLY A 71 10.71 2.82 6.57
C GLY A 71 12.09 3.47 6.51
N THR A 72 12.46 4.01 5.34
CA THR A 72 13.77 4.64 5.14
C THR A 72 13.71 6.15 4.92
N ALA A 73 12.54 6.71 4.64
CA ALA A 73 12.36 8.15 4.46
C ALA A 73 11.83 8.80 5.75
N GLY A 74 12.55 9.79 6.29
CA GLY A 74 12.15 10.57 7.48
C GLY A 74 12.80 10.12 8.80
N ALA A 75 12.53 10.85 9.88
CA ALA A 75 13.16 10.61 11.19
C ALA A 75 12.34 9.62 12.06
N ASN A 76 13.00 8.59 12.59
CA ASN A 76 12.57 7.62 13.64
C ASN A 76 11.24 6.86 13.47
N GLN A 77 10.12 7.53 13.17
CA GLN A 77 8.80 6.90 13.03
C GLN A 77 8.66 6.05 11.77
N PRO A 78 9.14 6.48 10.59
CA PRO A 78 9.02 5.69 9.35
C PRO A 78 9.70 4.32 9.47
N LYS A 79 10.87 4.26 10.11
CA LYS A 79 11.61 2.99 10.33
C LYS A 79 10.86 1.99 11.21
N ARG A 80 10.06 2.47 12.16
CA ARG A 80 9.27 1.63 13.07
C ARG A 80 7.90 1.30 12.49
N ASP A 81 7.33 2.23 11.72
CA ASP A 81 5.99 2.12 11.15
C ASP A 81 5.97 2.32 9.62
N PRO A 82 6.51 1.38 8.83
CA PRO A 82 6.58 1.54 7.38
C PRO A 82 5.22 1.62 6.65
N MET A 83 4.17 1.07 7.25
CA MET A 83 2.80 1.13 6.73
C MET A 83 2.02 2.35 7.25
N GLN A 84 2.59 3.15 8.17
CA GLN A 84 1.92 4.26 8.85
C GLN A 84 0.57 3.86 9.48
N SER A 85 0.47 2.63 9.99
CA SER A 85 -0.77 2.10 10.60
C SER A 85 -0.80 2.26 12.12
N GLY A 86 0.34 2.58 12.73
CA GLY A 86 0.58 2.55 14.17
C GLY A 86 0.42 3.89 14.87
N ASN A 87 -0.04 4.94 14.18
CA ASN A 87 -0.15 6.25 14.79
C ASN A 87 -1.27 6.25 15.85
N PRO A 88 -0.96 6.58 17.12
CA PRO A 88 -1.95 6.54 18.22
C PRO A 88 -3.11 7.52 18.05
N LYS A 89 -2.98 8.50 17.15
CA LYS A 89 -4.03 9.47 16.87
C LYS A 89 -5.02 9.00 15.81
N ASP A 90 -4.67 7.98 15.02
CA ASP A 90 -5.48 7.53 13.90
C ASP A 90 -6.67 6.71 14.37
N ALA A 91 -7.77 6.80 13.62
CA ALA A 91 -9.01 6.10 13.93
C ALA A 91 -8.78 4.59 14.01
N TRP A 92 -8.07 4.02 13.03
CA TRP A 92 -7.74 2.59 13.00
C TRP A 92 -7.03 2.12 14.28
N TRP A 93 -5.94 2.79 14.68
CA TRP A 93 -5.19 2.37 15.86
C TRP A 93 -6.03 2.49 17.14
N LYS A 94 -6.81 3.56 17.26
CA LYS A 94 -7.74 3.75 18.38
C LYS A 94 -8.78 2.64 18.45
N GLU A 95 -9.35 2.25 17.32
CA GLU A 95 -10.30 1.13 17.24
C GLU A 95 -9.65 -0.20 17.62
N LEU A 96 -8.46 -0.49 17.08
CA LEU A 96 -7.72 -1.73 17.32
C LEU A 96 -7.33 -1.90 18.81
N THR A 97 -7.04 -0.79 19.49
CA THR A 97 -6.63 -0.75 20.91
C THR A 97 -7.76 -0.41 21.86
N GLY A 98 -9.02 -0.39 21.38
CA GLY A 98 -10.20 -0.11 22.22
C GLY A 98 -10.23 1.28 22.86
N GLN A 99 -9.51 2.25 22.28
CA GLN A 99 -9.56 3.66 22.68
C GLN A 99 -10.78 4.38 22.12
N SER A 100 -11.45 3.83 21.11
CA SER A 100 -12.76 4.30 20.62
C SER A 100 -13.90 3.51 21.27
N GLY A 101 -15.04 4.19 21.50
CA GLY A 101 -16.25 3.53 22.03
C GLY A 101 -16.99 2.65 21.01
N GLN A 102 -16.79 2.88 19.71
CA GLN A 102 -17.30 2.06 18.61
C GLN A 102 -16.13 1.72 17.70
N GLY A 103 -16.01 0.45 17.30
CA GLY A 103 -14.99 -0.04 16.37
C GLY A 103 -15.59 -0.62 15.09
N SER A 104 -14.80 -0.68 14.04
CA SER A 104 -15.18 -1.31 12.78
C SER A 104 -15.48 -2.80 12.99
N ARG A 105 -16.49 -3.31 12.29
CA ARG A 105 -16.84 -4.74 12.32
C ARG A 105 -16.02 -5.48 11.26
N ILE A 106 -15.16 -6.36 11.69
CA ILE A 106 -14.36 -7.26 10.85
C ILE A 106 -15.14 -8.56 10.63
N VAL A 107 -15.81 -8.62 9.49
CA VAL A 107 -16.57 -9.81 9.07
C VAL A 107 -15.61 -10.81 8.43
N ARG A 108 -15.53 -12.00 9.01
CA ARG A 108 -14.65 -13.10 8.59
C ARG A 108 -15.40 -14.13 7.76
N GLY A 109 -14.64 -15.01 7.11
CA GLY A 109 -15.16 -16.05 6.22
C GLY A 109 -16.13 -17.01 6.91
N PRO A 110 -16.88 -17.81 6.13
CA PRO A 110 -17.82 -18.79 6.68
C PRO A 110 -17.17 -19.69 7.74
N SER A 111 -17.91 -19.99 8.80
CA SER A 111 -17.44 -20.79 9.95
C SER A 111 -16.40 -20.11 10.86
N LEU A 112 -16.03 -18.85 10.59
CA LEU A 112 -15.19 -18.04 11.47
C LEU A 112 -16.05 -17.03 12.25
N THR A 113 -15.67 -16.79 13.51
CA THR A 113 -16.32 -15.77 14.33
C THR A 113 -15.92 -14.38 13.88
N ASN A 114 -16.90 -13.54 13.56
CA ASN A 114 -16.73 -12.12 13.25
C ASN A 114 -16.21 -11.36 14.48
N LEU A 115 -15.34 -10.37 14.26
CA LEU A 115 -14.63 -9.63 15.32
C LEU A 115 -14.91 -8.13 15.23
N TRP A 116 -14.98 -7.46 16.37
CA TRP A 116 -14.83 -6.01 16.44
C TRP A 116 -13.34 -5.67 16.34
N ALA A 117 -13.00 -4.48 15.84
CA ALA A 117 -11.62 -4.06 15.65
C ALA A 117 -10.74 -4.27 16.91
N ASN A 118 -11.27 -3.96 18.11
CA ASN A 118 -10.59 -4.15 19.38
C ASN A 118 -10.43 -5.63 19.81
N GLU A 119 -11.12 -6.57 19.17
CA GLU A 119 -11.00 -8.01 19.41
C GLU A 119 -9.97 -8.66 18.48
N VAL A 120 -9.60 -7.99 17.39
CA VAL A 120 -8.71 -8.53 16.33
C VAL A 120 -7.36 -8.92 16.89
N ALA A 121 -6.73 -8.09 17.72
CA ALA A 121 -5.39 -8.34 18.21
C ALA A 121 -5.30 -9.62 19.07
N ALA A 122 -6.25 -9.80 20.00
CA ALA A 122 -6.30 -10.97 20.87
C ALA A 122 -6.64 -12.24 20.07
N ALA A 123 -7.62 -12.17 19.17
CA ALA A 123 -8.01 -13.28 18.32
C ALA A 123 -6.89 -13.70 17.35
N ALA A 124 -6.16 -12.74 16.78
CA ALA A 124 -5.02 -13.02 15.91
C ALA A 124 -3.88 -13.69 16.68
N ALA A 125 -3.55 -13.22 17.89
CA ALA A 125 -2.50 -13.81 18.72
C ALA A 125 -2.79 -15.26 19.15
N ALA A 126 -4.07 -15.64 19.25
CA ALA A 126 -4.50 -17.00 19.54
C ALA A 126 -4.58 -17.90 18.28
N PHE A 127 -4.49 -17.32 17.08
CA PHE A 127 -4.62 -18.05 15.82
C PHE A 127 -3.27 -18.67 15.40
N ASN A 128 -3.31 -19.92 14.93
CA ASN A 128 -2.10 -20.62 14.51
C ASN A 128 -1.39 -19.89 13.35
N GLY A 129 -0.07 -19.75 13.44
CA GLY A 129 0.74 -19.06 12.44
C GLY A 129 0.85 -17.54 12.63
N PHE A 130 0.32 -16.98 13.73
CA PHE A 130 0.57 -15.58 14.09
C PHE A 130 2.03 -15.36 14.52
N ASP A 131 2.64 -14.26 14.08
CA ASP A 131 3.99 -13.89 14.50
C ASP A 131 3.94 -13.21 15.88
N ALA A 132 4.54 -13.87 16.87
CA ALA A 132 4.63 -13.37 18.24
C ALA A 132 5.35 -12.01 18.36
N ASN A 133 6.15 -11.60 17.37
CA ASN A 133 6.80 -10.30 17.35
C ASN A 133 5.85 -9.14 17.01
N ALA A 134 4.68 -9.43 16.43
CA ALA A 134 3.64 -8.46 16.13
C ALA A 134 2.56 -8.35 17.23
N ALA A 135 2.64 -9.19 18.28
CA ALA A 135 1.65 -9.21 19.34
C ALA A 135 1.62 -7.89 20.12
N MET A 136 0.43 -7.32 20.35
CA MET A 136 0.29 -6.06 21.11
C MET A 136 0.90 -6.14 22.51
N GLY A 137 0.89 -7.32 23.15
CA GLY A 137 1.53 -7.55 24.44
C GLY A 137 3.08 -7.43 24.43
N LYS A 138 3.71 -7.21 23.27
CA LYS A 138 5.14 -6.87 23.17
C LYS A 138 5.41 -5.38 23.35
N LEU A 139 4.39 -4.53 23.20
CA LEU A 139 4.50 -3.09 23.43
C LEU A 139 4.53 -2.79 24.94
N GLY A 140 5.17 -1.68 25.34
CA GLY A 140 5.09 -1.21 26.72
C GLY A 140 3.71 -0.63 27.04
N ASP A 141 3.13 0.07 26.07
CA ASP A 141 1.77 0.58 26.07
C ASP A 141 1.22 0.52 24.64
N GLU A 142 0.30 -0.41 24.38
CA GLU A 142 -0.32 -0.59 23.06
C GLU A 142 -1.01 0.68 22.54
N LYS A 143 -1.52 1.53 23.43
CA LYS A 143 -2.22 2.75 23.05
C LYS A 143 -1.31 3.80 22.45
N LYS A 144 0.00 3.72 22.72
CA LYS A 144 1.01 4.61 22.14
C LYS A 144 1.40 4.24 20.71
N GLY A 145 1.08 3.02 20.27
CA GLY A 145 1.42 2.58 18.91
C GLY A 145 2.88 2.85 18.56
N HIS A 146 3.14 3.54 17.46
CA HIS A 146 4.51 3.83 17.00
C HIS A 146 5.32 4.76 17.93
N ASP A 147 4.67 5.45 18.88
CA ASP A 147 5.37 6.24 19.90
C ASP A 147 5.98 5.35 20.98
N ASP A 148 5.56 4.08 21.08
CA ASP A 148 6.21 3.08 21.92
C ASP A 148 7.58 2.68 21.34
N SER A 149 8.62 2.62 22.17
CA SER A 149 9.97 2.26 21.75
C SER A 149 10.11 0.80 21.29
N LYS A 150 9.17 -0.06 21.69
CA LYS A 150 9.10 -1.47 21.29
C LYS A 150 8.26 -1.68 20.03
N PHE A 151 7.67 -0.63 19.47
CA PHE A 151 6.99 -0.74 18.17
C PHE A 151 8.01 -1.01 17.06
N THR A 152 7.72 -2.03 16.25
CA THR A 152 8.61 -2.52 15.20
C THR A 152 7.86 -2.66 13.88
N PRO A 153 8.57 -2.81 12.75
CA PRO A 153 7.94 -3.12 11.47
C PRO A 153 6.99 -4.32 11.51
N ALA A 154 7.19 -5.29 12.41
CA ALA A 154 6.26 -6.41 12.59
C ALA A 154 4.84 -5.95 12.94
N HIS A 155 4.72 -5.03 13.90
CA HIS A 155 3.45 -4.44 14.27
C HIS A 155 2.84 -3.65 13.10
N SER A 156 3.66 -2.84 12.43
CA SER A 156 3.23 -2.04 11.28
C SER A 156 2.65 -2.89 10.15
N TYR A 157 3.35 -3.95 9.74
CA TYR A 157 2.86 -4.81 8.66
C TYR A 157 1.67 -5.66 9.09
N TYR A 158 1.69 -6.30 10.26
CA TYR A 158 0.56 -7.13 10.69
C TYR A 158 -0.72 -6.30 10.87
N TRP A 159 -0.65 -5.11 11.47
CA TRP A 159 -1.86 -4.32 11.70
C TRP A 159 -2.24 -3.44 10.51
N GLY A 160 -1.26 -3.01 9.71
CA GLY A 160 -1.52 -2.31 8.45
C GLY A 160 -2.14 -3.22 7.37
N VAL A 161 -1.73 -4.48 7.27
CA VAL A 161 -2.28 -5.43 6.27
C VAL A 161 -3.76 -5.70 6.49
N VAL A 162 -4.18 -6.02 7.73
CA VAL A 162 -5.60 -6.25 8.03
C VAL A 162 -6.44 -5.00 7.75
N TYR A 163 -5.89 -3.83 8.08
CA TYR A 163 -6.57 -2.57 7.81
C TYR A 163 -6.69 -2.33 6.30
N LEU A 164 -5.62 -2.51 5.52
CA LEU A 164 -5.69 -2.34 4.06
C LEU A 164 -6.67 -3.33 3.43
N ILE A 165 -6.70 -4.60 3.86
CA ILE A 165 -7.70 -5.58 3.38
C ILE A 165 -9.11 -5.08 3.69
N HIS A 166 -9.36 -4.57 4.90
CA HIS A 166 -10.64 -3.99 5.27
C HIS A 166 -11.03 -2.83 4.34
N ARG A 167 -10.07 -2.00 3.95
CA ARG A 167 -10.28 -0.80 3.11
C ARG A 167 -10.37 -1.08 1.61
N ILE A 168 -9.82 -2.19 1.11
CA ILE A 168 -10.02 -2.63 -0.29
C ILE A 168 -11.48 -3.01 -0.57
N ASN A 169 -12.26 -3.23 0.49
CA ASN A 169 -13.68 -3.60 0.42
C ASN A 169 -14.57 -2.36 0.46
N THR A 170 -14.47 -1.57 -0.60
CA THR A 170 -15.05 -0.21 -0.68
C THR A 170 -16.53 -0.14 -1.04
N LYS A 171 -17.14 -1.24 -1.52
CA LYS A 171 -18.56 -1.22 -1.90
C LYS A 171 -19.45 -1.48 -0.69
N ALA A 172 -20.58 -0.80 -0.62
CA ALA A 172 -21.56 -1.02 0.43
C ALA A 172 -21.97 -2.49 0.49
N GLY A 173 -21.80 -3.11 1.66
CA GLY A 173 -22.08 -4.53 1.89
C GLY A 173 -20.88 -5.46 1.68
N ASP A 174 -19.74 -4.98 1.16
CA ASP A 174 -18.52 -5.78 1.08
C ASP A 174 -18.05 -6.16 2.50
N LYS A 175 -17.77 -7.44 2.70
CA LYS A 175 -17.24 -7.97 3.96
C LYS A 175 -15.72 -7.98 3.91
N THR A 176 -15.06 -7.92 5.07
CA THR A 176 -13.59 -7.85 5.12
C THR A 176 -12.90 -9.05 4.48
N TYR A 177 -13.47 -10.25 4.61
CA TYR A 177 -12.95 -11.44 3.94
C TYR A 177 -13.23 -11.46 2.41
N GLN A 178 -14.13 -10.63 1.91
CA GLN A 178 -14.57 -10.64 0.52
C GLN A 178 -13.76 -9.65 -0.31
N CYS A 179 -12.52 -10.00 -0.66
CA CYS A 179 -11.58 -9.14 -1.38
C CYS A 179 -12.01 -8.72 -2.82
N GLY A 180 -13.21 -9.11 -3.25
CA GLY A 180 -13.81 -8.72 -4.52
C GLY A 180 -13.03 -9.20 -5.74
N ASP A 181 -13.00 -8.38 -6.79
CA ASP A 181 -12.29 -8.66 -8.04
C ASP A 181 -10.79 -8.37 -7.98
N LEU A 182 -10.30 -7.71 -6.92
CA LEU A 182 -8.93 -7.23 -6.80
C LEU A 182 -8.46 -6.43 -8.03
N SER A 183 -9.38 -5.76 -8.73
CA SER A 183 -9.08 -4.92 -9.87
C SER A 183 -8.13 -3.79 -9.47
N ARG A 184 -7.37 -3.26 -10.43
CA ARG A 184 -6.44 -2.14 -10.20
C ARG A 184 -7.15 -0.97 -9.51
N ALA A 185 -8.35 -0.62 -9.99
CA ALA A 185 -9.16 0.46 -9.43
C ALA A 185 -9.50 0.19 -7.95
N ARG A 186 -10.07 -0.99 -7.64
CA ARG A 186 -10.45 -1.38 -6.27
C ARG A 186 -9.26 -1.36 -5.31
N LEU A 187 -8.11 -1.87 -5.74
CA LEU A 187 -6.90 -1.89 -4.93
C LEU A 187 -6.38 -0.47 -4.62
N ILE A 188 -6.40 0.42 -5.61
CA ILE A 188 -5.98 1.82 -5.40
C ILE A 188 -7.01 2.58 -4.55
N ASP A 189 -8.31 2.38 -4.78
CA ASP A 189 -9.36 2.98 -3.95
C ASP A 189 -9.19 2.56 -2.49
N GLY A 190 -8.90 1.28 -2.24
CA GLY A 190 -8.62 0.80 -0.88
C GLY A 190 -7.38 1.40 -0.26
N ALA A 191 -6.29 1.58 -1.04
CA ALA A 191 -5.10 2.28 -0.56
C ALA A 191 -5.38 3.75 -0.22
N VAL A 192 -6.22 4.43 -1.01
CA VAL A 192 -6.66 5.81 -0.73
C VAL A 192 -7.53 5.85 0.52
N GLU A 193 -8.46 4.90 0.70
CA GLU A 193 -9.27 4.83 1.92
C GLU A 193 -8.40 4.53 3.15
N TYR A 194 -7.34 3.74 2.97
CA TYR A 194 -6.42 3.34 4.04
C TYR A 194 -5.69 4.54 4.67
N ASN A 195 -5.07 5.41 3.88
CA ASN A 195 -4.29 6.54 4.44
C ASN A 195 -4.31 7.85 3.64
N GLY A 196 -5.22 8.00 2.67
CA GLY A 196 -5.35 9.23 1.89
C GLY A 196 -5.97 10.41 2.65
N GLY A 197 -6.37 10.23 3.92
CA GLY A 197 -7.14 11.16 4.76
C GLY A 197 -6.46 12.50 5.06
N GLY A 198 -6.29 13.33 4.03
CA GLY A 198 -5.67 14.66 4.07
C GLY A 198 -4.74 14.96 2.89
N VAL A 199 -4.38 13.95 2.09
CA VAL A 199 -3.41 14.07 0.98
C VAL A 199 -4.15 14.00 -0.35
N LYS A 200 -4.33 15.16 -1.00
CA LYS A 200 -5.15 15.29 -2.23
C LYS A 200 -4.60 14.51 -3.42
N ASP A 201 -3.30 14.29 -3.46
CA ASP A 201 -2.54 13.60 -4.51
C ASP A 201 -2.21 12.13 -4.15
N TYR A 202 -2.79 11.57 -3.08
CA TYR A 202 -2.41 10.24 -2.60
C TYR A 202 -2.65 9.13 -3.65
N ARG A 203 -3.76 9.22 -4.39
CA ARG A 203 -4.05 8.31 -5.50
C ARG A 203 -2.94 8.35 -6.55
N GLU A 204 -2.53 9.54 -6.97
CA GLU A 204 -1.47 9.74 -7.96
C GLU A 204 -0.15 9.14 -7.47
N ARG A 205 0.20 9.34 -6.19
CA ARG A 205 1.40 8.74 -5.59
C ARG A 205 1.40 7.22 -5.63
N ILE A 206 0.26 6.59 -5.35
CA ILE A 206 0.12 5.13 -5.44
C ILE A 206 0.25 4.65 -6.89
N GLU A 207 -0.34 5.37 -7.84
CA GLU A 207 -0.23 5.04 -9.27
C GLU A 207 1.20 5.18 -9.77
N THR A 208 1.91 6.23 -9.35
CA THR A 208 3.33 6.43 -9.63
C THR A 208 4.18 5.33 -9.00
N ALA A 209 3.92 4.96 -7.74
CA ALA A 209 4.61 3.86 -7.07
C ALA A 209 4.42 2.53 -7.80
N LEU A 210 3.18 2.20 -8.20
CA LEU A 210 2.88 1.00 -8.97
C LEU A 210 3.62 0.99 -10.31
N ALA A 211 3.69 2.13 -10.99
CA ALA A 211 4.41 2.22 -12.26
C ALA A 211 5.93 2.06 -12.08
N LEU A 212 6.51 2.48 -10.94
CA LEU A 212 7.91 2.26 -10.60
C LEU A 212 8.24 0.78 -10.32
N ILE A 213 7.41 0.11 -9.52
CA ILE A 213 7.67 -1.23 -8.95
C ILE A 213 7.05 -2.38 -9.77
N GLY A 214 6.37 -2.03 -10.85
CA GLY A 214 5.56 -2.91 -11.69
C GLY A 214 4.06 -2.81 -11.35
N ASP A 215 3.22 -2.61 -12.36
CA ASP A 215 1.80 -2.34 -12.19
C ASP A 215 0.99 -3.60 -11.80
N LEU A 216 -0.29 -3.39 -11.48
CA LEU A 216 -1.32 -4.38 -11.14
C LEU A 216 -2.00 -4.96 -12.39
N SER A 217 -1.29 -5.23 -13.47
CA SER A 217 -1.89 -5.81 -14.68
C SER A 217 -2.21 -7.31 -14.50
N GLU A 218 -3.33 -7.78 -15.07
CA GLU A 218 -3.71 -9.21 -15.10
C GLU A 218 -2.87 -10.03 -16.09
N ARG A 219 -2.16 -9.35 -16.98
CA ARG A 219 -1.20 -9.96 -17.89
C ARG A 219 0.20 -9.64 -17.42
N ALA A 220 1.08 -10.64 -17.45
CA ALA A 220 2.50 -10.39 -17.64
C ALA A 220 2.63 -9.32 -18.73
N VAL A 221 3.26 -8.21 -18.40
CA VAL A 221 3.38 -7.07 -19.30
C VAL A 221 4.16 -7.56 -20.53
N ASP A 222 3.43 -7.87 -21.61
CA ASP A 222 3.94 -7.62 -22.95
C ASP A 222 4.09 -6.10 -23.00
N THR A 223 5.28 -5.64 -22.62
CA THR A 223 5.68 -4.25 -22.81
C THR A 223 5.43 -3.96 -24.28
N PRO A 224 4.63 -2.93 -24.64
CA PRO A 224 4.65 -2.44 -26.01
C PRO A 224 6.12 -2.22 -26.37
N LYS A 225 6.63 -2.95 -27.36
CA LYS A 225 8.04 -2.89 -27.79
C LYS A 225 8.46 -1.47 -28.19
N ASP A 226 7.51 -0.54 -28.30
CA ASP A 226 7.74 0.86 -28.56
C ASP A 226 8.06 1.69 -27.32
N GLY A 227 8.03 1.18 -26.08
CA GLY A 227 8.42 1.95 -24.89
C GLY A 227 7.64 3.27 -24.66
N SER A 228 6.51 3.49 -25.34
CA SER A 228 5.78 4.77 -25.32
C SER A 228 5.13 5.08 -23.97
N HIS A 229 4.69 4.04 -23.26
CA HIS A 229 4.10 4.17 -21.91
C HIS A 229 5.17 4.47 -20.85
N GLN A 230 6.32 3.79 -20.91
CA GLN A 230 7.47 4.05 -20.04
C GLN A 230 7.99 5.47 -20.23
N ARG A 231 8.10 5.92 -21.49
CA ARG A 231 8.57 7.27 -21.84
C ARG A 231 7.64 8.40 -21.38
N ARG A 232 6.32 8.16 -21.37
CA ARG A 232 5.34 9.10 -20.78
C ARG A 232 5.47 9.17 -19.26
N LEU A 233 5.75 8.04 -18.62
CA LEU A 233 5.94 7.95 -17.17
C LEU A 233 7.22 8.66 -16.73
N ASP A 234 8.31 8.43 -17.47
CA ASP A 234 9.59 9.10 -17.22
C ASP A 234 9.45 10.62 -17.38
N ALA A 235 8.64 11.10 -18.33
CA ALA A 235 8.36 12.53 -18.52
C ALA A 235 7.54 13.16 -17.37
N VAL A 236 6.58 12.43 -16.79
CA VAL A 236 5.78 12.91 -15.64
C VAL A 236 6.66 12.98 -14.39
N LEU A 237 7.46 11.94 -14.13
CA LEU A 237 8.41 11.90 -13.03
C LEU A 237 9.47 13.01 -13.14
N LEU A 238 10.00 13.25 -14.34
CA LEU A 238 10.94 14.34 -14.61
C LEU A 238 10.30 15.72 -14.39
N ALA A 239 9.01 15.88 -14.74
CA ALA A 239 8.28 17.13 -14.57
C ALA A 239 7.98 17.46 -13.09
N GLU A 240 7.71 16.45 -12.26
CA GLU A 240 7.59 16.62 -10.80
C GLU A 240 8.96 16.96 -10.17
N GLU A 241 10.04 16.32 -10.63
CA GLU A 241 11.42 16.51 -10.13
C GLU A 241 12.10 17.81 -10.61
N MET A 242 11.57 18.50 -11.63
CA MET A 242 12.03 19.84 -12.06
C MET A 242 11.44 20.97 -11.22
N GLY A 243 10.52 20.68 -10.30
CA GLY A 243 10.17 21.53 -9.16
C GLY A 243 9.67 22.93 -9.52
N LYS A 244 8.49 23.06 -10.14
CA LYS A 244 7.63 24.28 -10.10
C LYS A 244 6.29 24.26 -10.84
N LEU A 245 5.80 23.14 -11.40
CA LEU A 245 4.41 23.13 -11.85
C LEU A 245 3.50 22.69 -10.69
N LYS A 246 2.74 23.63 -10.13
CA LYS A 246 1.43 23.31 -9.58
C LYS A 246 0.59 22.75 -10.74
N LEU A 247 0.66 21.45 -11.00
CA LEU A 247 -0.23 20.76 -11.93
C LEU A 247 -1.63 20.68 -11.29
N ARG A 248 -2.25 21.84 -11.06
CA ARG A 248 -3.69 21.92 -10.87
C ARG A 248 -4.28 21.80 -12.27
N ASN A 249 -4.92 20.69 -12.57
CA ASN A 249 -5.75 20.47 -13.77
C ASN A 249 -4.98 20.43 -15.12
N VAL A 250 -3.98 19.56 -15.27
CA VAL A 250 -3.47 19.23 -16.61
C VAL A 250 -3.98 17.85 -17.02
N ASP A 251 -4.74 17.78 -18.10
CA ASP A 251 -5.06 16.52 -18.77
C ASP A 251 -3.75 15.95 -19.32
N LEU A 252 -3.32 14.78 -18.83
CA LEU A 252 -2.10 14.10 -19.28
C LEU A 252 -2.12 13.76 -20.78
N ARG A 253 -3.28 13.84 -21.45
CA ARG A 253 -3.39 13.72 -22.91
C ARG A 253 -2.88 14.95 -23.67
N ALA A 254 -2.77 16.10 -23.02
CA ALA A 254 -2.37 17.38 -23.60
C ALA A 254 -0.86 17.68 -23.48
N VAL A 255 -0.10 16.81 -22.78
CA VAL A 255 1.35 16.96 -22.63
C VAL A 255 2.05 16.33 -23.85
N LYS A 256 2.75 17.16 -24.63
CA LYS A 256 3.65 16.73 -25.71
C LYS A 256 5.09 16.84 -25.24
N ALA A 257 5.86 15.80 -25.49
CA ALA A 257 7.30 15.76 -25.28
C ALA A 257 8.01 15.67 -26.63
N GLU A 258 9.01 16.52 -26.84
CA GLU A 258 9.94 16.42 -27.96
C GLU A 258 11.19 15.69 -27.51
N PHE A 259 11.70 14.81 -28.38
CA PHE A 259 12.84 13.96 -28.10
C PHE A 259 13.95 14.20 -29.13
N ASP A 260 15.21 14.12 -28.69
CA ASP A 260 16.35 14.08 -29.61
C ASP A 260 16.47 12.69 -30.29
N ARG A 261 17.49 12.55 -31.15
CA ARG A 261 17.77 11.30 -31.88
C ARG A 261 18.16 10.13 -30.97
N ASP A 262 18.63 10.44 -29.76
CA ASP A 262 19.03 9.46 -28.75
C ASP A 262 17.88 9.14 -27.79
N GLY A 263 16.72 9.78 -27.97
CA GLY A 263 15.51 9.56 -27.20
C GLY A 263 15.43 10.36 -25.89
N ASN A 264 16.30 11.35 -25.68
CA ASN A 264 16.24 12.22 -24.51
C ASN A 264 15.17 13.30 -24.71
N VAL A 265 14.45 13.66 -23.63
CA VAL A 265 13.49 14.76 -23.66
C VAL A 265 14.25 16.08 -23.80
N ILE A 266 13.98 16.81 -24.88
CA ILE A 266 14.58 18.13 -25.14
C ILE A 266 13.59 19.28 -24.95
N ALA A 267 12.28 19.02 -25.03
CA ALA A 267 11.25 19.99 -24.71
C ALA A 267 9.96 19.32 -24.19
N LEU A 268 9.26 20.00 -23.29
CA LEU A 268 7.92 19.65 -22.84
C LEU A 268 6.99 20.84 -23.10
N SER A 269 5.87 20.58 -23.76
CA SER A 269 4.83 21.58 -24.01
C SER A 269 3.46 21.04 -23.58
N VAL A 270 2.63 21.90 -23.03
CA VAL A 270 1.23 21.62 -22.73
C VAL A 270 0.40 22.39 -23.75
N GLU A 271 -0.36 21.69 -24.59
CA GLU A 271 -1.34 22.35 -25.46
C GLU A 271 -2.58 22.70 -24.63
N PHE A 272 -2.92 23.98 -24.59
CA PHE A 272 -4.15 24.48 -23.95
C PHE A 272 -5.33 24.46 -24.94
#